data_AF-A0A924GUZ7-F1
#
_entry.id   AF-A0A924GUZ7-F1
#
_cell.length_a   1.000
_cell.length_b   1.000
_cell.length_c   1.000
_cell.angle_alpha   90.00
_cell.angle_beta   90.00
_cell.angle_gamma   90.00
#
_symmetry.space_group_name_H-M   'P 1'
#
loop_
_entity.id
_entity.type
_entity.pdbx_description
1 polymer ?
#
loop_
_entity_poly.entity_id
_entity_poly.type
_entity_poly.pdbx_seq_one_letter_code
_entity_poly.pdbx_strand_id
1 'polypeptide(L)'
;MTSENKILVRTPVLDTRQNVIGYRLTWQNSADNSRVSNCNEPVRLIECIASCVKHCTSGLFFIDGNAASLVNDAMQILSPANTVMMLDREELLGLANSSLLPQLRKSGFGFGMRNADLAFLKANRALLRFISYVEVNSDQPDLELTAVFGRNAAPSFIVVVNQPDSWQKVISNGDMGVYGFFSKLCVSSRIDGLSKPLGAQSGLILQLMQMVQENADVRLLEAALKRDAALSFKLFKYINSAGFGMRVEIQSLRHAVTMMGYMPLFRWLSTMLAMTSTTGFSSALLQAAMVRGRFGELLGQGSLTKNEAENMFFVGMFSLLDQLLGIPMREVLAQISLPQPVEQALNSQQGVFAPFLALIEACEQYDPKASMFADALRLTPSQVNQAHMAAIAWAQNHQQ
;
A
#
# COMPACT_ATOMS: atom_id res chain seq x y z
N MET A 1 0.56 -2.91 -30.01
CA MET A 1 0.54 -3.47 -28.65
C MET A 1 -0.44 -2.67 -27.83
N THR A 2 -1.63 -3.21 -27.57
CA THR A 2 -2.73 -2.62 -26.80
C THR A 2 -2.34 -2.46 -25.32
N SER A 3 -3.03 -1.60 -24.57
CA SER A 3 -2.86 -1.38 -23.12
C SER A 3 -3.07 -2.64 -22.26
N GLU A 4 -3.51 -3.74 -22.86
CA GLU A 4 -3.91 -4.98 -22.19
C GLU A 4 -2.77 -5.82 -21.61
N ASN A 5 -1.51 -5.50 -21.90
CA ASN A 5 -0.37 -6.39 -21.59
C ASN A 5 0.57 -5.93 -20.46
N LYS A 6 0.21 -4.90 -19.67
CA LYS A 6 1.11 -4.37 -18.63
C LYS A 6 0.50 -4.39 -17.23
N ILE A 7 1.32 -4.77 -16.26
CA ILE A 7 0.98 -4.78 -14.83
C ILE A 7 1.47 -3.48 -14.19
N LEU A 8 0.63 -2.92 -13.32
CA LEU A 8 0.92 -1.73 -12.53
C LEU A 8 1.80 -2.08 -11.33
N VAL A 9 2.88 -1.33 -11.15
CA VAL A 9 3.68 -1.30 -9.93
C VAL A 9 3.25 -0.12 -9.08
N ARG A 10 3.06 -0.36 -7.78
CA ARG A 10 2.70 0.67 -6.82
C ARG A 10 3.84 0.93 -5.86
N THR A 11 4.19 2.20 -5.74
CA THR A 11 5.17 2.64 -4.77
C THR A 11 4.46 3.51 -3.72
N PRO A 12 4.36 3.08 -2.45
CA PRO A 12 3.75 3.88 -1.41
C PRO A 12 4.52 5.19 -1.22
N VAL A 13 3.76 6.28 -1.04
CA VAL A 13 4.29 7.58 -0.68
C VAL A 13 4.06 7.77 0.80
N LEU A 14 5.13 7.93 1.58
CA LEU A 14 5.01 8.07 3.01
C LEU A 14 5.33 9.50 3.46
N ASP A 15 4.58 9.95 4.45
CA ASP A 15 4.92 11.16 5.21
C ASP A 15 6.02 10.87 6.25
N THR A 16 6.32 11.89 7.04
CA THR A 16 7.39 11.92 8.03
C THR A 16 7.06 11.12 9.29
N ARG A 17 5.76 10.87 9.50
CA ARG A 17 5.20 9.97 10.52
C ARG A 17 4.99 8.56 9.97
N GLN A 18 5.45 8.31 8.73
CA GLN A 18 5.34 7.06 8.01
C GLN A 18 3.91 6.60 7.73
N ASN A 19 2.96 7.55 7.66
CA ASN A 19 1.64 7.27 7.15
C ASN A 19 1.68 7.24 5.62
N VAL A 20 0.91 6.33 5.02
CA VAL A 20 0.73 6.30 3.57
C VAL A 20 -0.21 7.45 3.18
N ILE A 21 0.32 8.45 2.47
CA ILE A 21 -0.50 9.54 1.93
C ILE A 21 -1.13 9.15 0.59
N GLY A 22 -0.55 8.18 -0.09
CA GLY A 22 -0.90 7.82 -1.45
C GLY A 22 0.06 6.81 -2.07
N TYR A 23 -0.10 6.58 -3.37
CA TYR A 23 0.71 5.65 -4.14
C TYR A 23 1.13 6.28 -5.46
N ARG A 24 2.40 6.09 -5.84
CA ARG A 24 2.84 6.29 -7.21
C ARG A 24 2.48 5.07 -8.04
N LEU A 25 1.80 5.29 -9.14
CA LEU A 25 1.39 4.24 -10.08
C LEU A 25 2.28 4.33 -11.31
N THR A 26 2.99 3.25 -11.62
CA THR A 26 3.92 3.16 -12.76
C THR A 26 3.76 1.82 -13.46
N TRP A 27 4.26 1.71 -14.69
CA TRP A 27 4.39 0.41 -15.34
C TRP A 27 5.59 -0.35 -14.79
N GLN A 28 5.51 -1.67 -14.75
CA GLN A 28 6.61 -2.54 -14.33
C GLN A 28 7.92 -2.30 -15.09
N ASN A 29 7.85 -2.05 -16.40
CA ASN A 29 9.03 -1.80 -17.23
C ASN A 29 9.55 -0.36 -17.14
N SER A 30 8.99 0.50 -16.28
CA SER A 30 9.46 1.89 -16.13
C SER A 30 10.74 2.03 -15.30
N ALA A 31 11.19 0.98 -14.61
CA ALA A 31 12.46 1.00 -13.87
C ALA A 31 13.69 0.95 -14.79
N ASP A 32 13.53 0.45 -16.02
CA ASP A 32 14.61 0.44 -16.99
C ASP A 32 14.68 1.83 -17.64
N ASN A 33 15.68 2.63 -17.25
CA ASN A 33 15.99 3.95 -17.79
C ASN A 33 16.37 3.92 -19.30
N SER A 34 16.07 2.83 -20.02
CA SER A 34 16.31 2.68 -21.45
C SER A 34 15.30 3.47 -22.28
N ARG A 35 15.53 4.78 -22.36
CA ARG A 35 15.46 5.70 -23.52
C ARG A 35 14.68 5.27 -24.78
N VAL A 36 13.44 4.82 -24.65
CA VAL A 36 12.45 5.02 -25.70
C VAL A 36 11.22 5.64 -25.06
N SER A 37 11.21 6.98 -25.02
CA SER A 37 10.06 7.80 -24.67
C SER A 37 8.95 7.57 -25.68
N ASN A 38 8.22 6.46 -25.54
CA ASN A 38 6.98 6.27 -26.24
C ASN A 38 5.95 7.22 -25.62
N CYS A 39 5.64 8.31 -26.31
CA CYS A 39 4.72 9.36 -25.87
C CYS A 39 3.33 8.85 -25.46
N ASN A 40 2.96 7.65 -25.91
CA ASN A 40 1.69 7.02 -25.59
C ASN A 40 1.68 6.24 -24.26
N GLU A 41 2.83 5.98 -23.62
CA GLU A 41 2.87 5.21 -22.37
C GLU A 41 2.19 5.91 -21.18
N PRO A 42 2.42 7.22 -20.95
CA PRO A 42 1.67 7.96 -19.93
C PRO A 42 0.16 8.01 -20.20
N VAL A 43 -0.23 8.13 -21.49
CA VAL A 43 -1.65 8.12 -21.90
C VAL A 43 -2.31 6.79 -21.52
N ARG A 44 -1.68 5.67 -21.87
CA ARG A 44 -2.16 4.32 -21.54
C ARG A 44 -2.21 4.06 -20.04
N LEU A 45 -1.28 4.64 -19.28
CA LEU A 45 -1.26 4.52 -17.83
C LEU A 45 -2.52 5.15 -17.22
N ILE A 46 -2.85 6.37 -17.64
CA ILE A 46 -4.07 7.07 -17.20
C ILE A 46 -5.32 6.29 -17.61
N GLU A 47 -5.40 5.79 -18.85
CA GLU A 47 -6.53 4.97 -19.32
C GLU A 47 -6.71 3.69 -18.48
N CYS A 48 -5.62 3.00 -18.18
CA CYS A 48 -5.63 1.82 -17.32
C CYS A 48 -6.10 2.16 -15.89
N ILE A 49 -5.58 3.24 -15.31
CA ILE A 49 -5.96 3.68 -13.97
C ILE A 49 -7.44 4.06 -13.96
N ALA A 50 -7.89 4.85 -14.93
CA ALA A 50 -9.29 5.27 -15.10
C ALA A 50 -10.24 4.07 -15.16
N SER A 51 -9.86 2.99 -15.84
CA SER A 51 -10.65 1.74 -15.86
C SER A 51 -10.77 1.06 -14.48
N CYS A 52 -9.82 1.32 -13.58
CA CYS A 52 -9.77 0.76 -12.23
C CYS A 52 -10.37 1.68 -11.15
N VAL A 53 -10.65 2.95 -11.46
CA VAL A 53 -11.06 3.99 -10.48
C VAL A 53 -12.35 3.66 -9.75
N LYS A 54 -13.25 2.82 -10.31
CA LYS A 54 -14.47 2.36 -9.60
C LYS A 54 -14.20 1.87 -8.19
N HIS A 55 -13.01 1.39 -7.92
CA HIS A 55 -12.65 0.85 -6.63
C HIS A 55 -11.94 1.84 -5.72
N CYS A 56 -11.32 2.92 -6.21
CA CYS A 56 -10.45 3.81 -5.44
C CYS A 56 -11.07 5.16 -5.12
N THR A 57 -11.36 5.40 -3.84
CA THR A 57 -12.05 6.64 -3.39
C THR A 57 -11.21 7.49 -2.42
N SER A 58 -10.06 7.01 -1.94
CA SER A 58 -9.26 7.69 -0.92
C SER A 58 -7.75 7.61 -1.18
N GLY A 59 -7.00 8.57 -0.63
CA GLY A 59 -5.56 8.72 -0.84
C GLY A 59 -5.17 9.33 -2.19
N LEU A 60 -3.93 9.80 -2.29
CA LEU A 60 -3.40 10.42 -3.50
C LEU A 60 -2.82 9.39 -4.47
N PHE A 61 -3.03 9.58 -5.77
CA PHE A 61 -2.36 8.85 -6.84
C PHE A 61 -1.39 9.76 -7.56
N PHE A 62 -0.11 9.40 -7.52
CA PHE A 62 0.95 10.07 -8.27
C PHE A 62 1.13 9.33 -9.59
N ILE A 63 0.80 9.99 -10.70
CA ILE A 63 0.76 9.37 -12.03
C ILE A 63 1.72 10.11 -12.94
N ASP A 64 2.66 9.37 -13.52
CA ASP A 64 3.61 9.92 -14.48
C ASP A 64 2.87 10.32 -15.78
N GLY A 65 3.03 11.57 -16.20
CA GLY A 65 2.27 12.21 -17.26
C GLY A 65 3.13 12.97 -18.27
N ASN A 66 2.51 13.38 -19.38
CA ASN A 66 3.05 14.29 -20.38
C ASN A 66 1.92 15.18 -20.95
N ALA A 67 2.23 16.12 -21.85
CA ALA A 67 1.22 17.00 -22.44
C ALA A 67 0.05 16.23 -23.10
N ALA A 68 0.31 15.10 -23.77
CA ALA A 68 -0.73 14.28 -24.40
C ALA A 68 -1.65 13.60 -23.38
N SER A 69 -1.12 13.19 -22.23
CA SER A 69 -1.89 12.52 -21.18
C SER A 69 -2.82 13.50 -20.46
N LEU A 70 -2.46 14.78 -20.37
CA LEU A 70 -3.27 15.83 -19.73
C LEU A 70 -4.53 16.22 -20.52
N VAL A 71 -4.55 15.98 -21.83
CA VAL A 71 -5.69 16.28 -22.71
C VAL A 71 -6.54 15.05 -23.04
N ASN A 72 -6.16 13.87 -22.55
CA ASN A 72 -6.89 12.63 -22.80
C ASN A 72 -8.20 12.58 -21.99
N ASP A 73 -9.26 12.03 -22.59
CA ASP A 73 -10.60 11.94 -21.98
C ASP A 73 -10.63 11.14 -20.67
N ALA A 74 -9.68 10.20 -20.47
CA ALA A 74 -9.55 9.46 -19.23
C ALA A 74 -9.29 10.36 -18.01
N MET A 75 -8.75 11.58 -18.21
CA MET A 75 -8.63 12.59 -17.15
C MET A 75 -9.99 12.98 -16.55
N GLN A 76 -11.08 12.90 -17.32
CA GLN A 76 -12.43 13.22 -16.83
C GLN A 76 -12.99 12.13 -15.89
N ILE A 77 -12.43 10.92 -15.96
CA ILE A 77 -12.83 9.77 -15.13
C ILE A 77 -12.09 9.79 -13.78
N LEU A 78 -10.86 10.31 -13.75
CA LEU A 78 -10.07 10.41 -12.53
C LEU A 78 -10.67 11.43 -11.56
N SER A 79 -10.58 11.15 -10.25
CA SER A 79 -10.93 12.13 -9.23
C SER A 79 -9.84 13.20 -9.14
N PRO A 80 -10.11 14.48 -9.45
CA PRO A 80 -9.09 15.53 -9.44
C PRO A 80 -8.42 15.70 -8.07
N ALA A 81 -9.23 15.69 -7.01
CA ALA A 81 -8.76 15.88 -5.64
C ALA A 81 -7.78 14.79 -5.16
N ASN A 82 -7.83 13.61 -5.78
CA ASN A 82 -7.00 12.46 -5.42
C ASN A 82 -5.89 12.19 -6.45
N THR A 83 -5.69 13.06 -7.44
CA THR A 83 -4.75 12.80 -8.55
C THR A 83 -3.67 13.87 -8.62
N VAL A 84 -2.42 13.44 -8.62
CA VAL A 84 -1.22 14.28 -8.80
C VAL A 84 -0.50 13.84 -10.08
N MET A 85 -0.48 14.73 -11.08
CA MET A 85 0.23 14.48 -12.34
C MET A 85 1.72 14.82 -12.19
N MET A 86 2.58 13.82 -12.31
CA MET A 86 4.04 13.95 -12.24
C MET A 86 4.61 14.17 -13.64
N LEU A 87 5.13 15.38 -13.90
CA LEU A 87 5.62 15.80 -15.21
C LEU A 87 7.14 16.02 -15.18
N ASP A 88 7.83 15.75 -16.28
CA ASP A 88 9.25 16.10 -16.41
C ASP A 88 9.46 17.61 -16.58
N ARG A 89 10.70 18.04 -16.38
CA ARG A 89 11.13 19.45 -16.51
C ARG A 89 10.77 20.03 -17.88
N GLU A 90 11.00 19.27 -18.95
CA GLU A 90 10.76 19.69 -20.34
C GLU A 90 9.27 19.89 -20.62
N GLU A 91 8.43 18.95 -20.17
CA GLU A 91 6.96 19.03 -20.28
C GLU A 91 6.41 20.24 -19.52
N LEU A 92 6.89 20.48 -18.29
CA LEU A 92 6.48 21.64 -17.50
C LEU A 92 6.87 22.98 -18.13
N LEU A 93 8.06 23.06 -18.72
CA LEU A 93 8.50 24.26 -19.44
C LEU A 93 7.65 24.50 -20.69
N GLY A 94 7.35 23.46 -21.46
CA GLY A 94 6.48 23.55 -22.64
C GLY A 94 5.06 24.01 -22.29
N LEU A 95 4.55 23.58 -21.13
CA LEU A 95 3.21 23.91 -20.66
C LEU A 95 3.13 25.21 -19.85
N ALA A 96 4.25 25.83 -19.49
CA ALA A 96 4.32 26.97 -18.59
C ALA A 96 3.48 28.18 -19.02
N ASN A 97 3.37 28.40 -20.34
CA ASN A 97 2.61 29.49 -20.94
C ASN A 97 1.21 29.07 -21.42
N SER A 98 0.86 27.80 -21.26
CA SER A 98 -0.45 27.27 -21.65
C SER A 98 -1.51 27.54 -20.57
N SER A 99 -2.78 27.59 -20.97
CA SER A 99 -3.91 27.66 -20.03
C SER A 99 -4.25 26.29 -19.40
N LEU A 100 -3.63 25.20 -19.87
CA LEU A 100 -3.96 23.83 -19.47
C LEU A 100 -3.67 23.56 -17.98
N LEU A 101 -2.46 23.89 -17.51
CA LEU A 101 -2.09 23.73 -16.09
C LEU A 101 -2.99 24.55 -15.15
N PRO A 102 -3.25 25.86 -15.39
CA PRO A 102 -4.22 26.62 -14.61
C PRO A 102 -5.62 26.00 -14.58
N GLN A 103 -6.13 25.54 -15.73
CA GLN A 103 -7.47 24.97 -15.84
C GLN A 103 -7.61 23.67 -15.03
N LEU A 104 -6.66 22.75 -15.17
CA LEU A 104 -6.65 21.48 -14.45
C LEU A 104 -6.41 21.68 -12.94
N ARG A 105 -5.57 22.65 -12.55
CA ARG A 105 -5.38 22.98 -11.13
C ARG A 105 -6.67 23.56 -10.52
N LYS A 106 -7.42 24.36 -11.29
CA LYS A 106 -8.73 24.90 -10.88
C LYS A 106 -9.79 23.81 -10.73
N SER A 107 -9.74 22.74 -11.54
CA SER A 107 -10.63 21.58 -11.38
C SER A 107 -10.23 20.67 -10.21
N GLY A 108 -9.05 20.88 -9.62
CA GLY A 108 -8.61 20.23 -8.38
C GLY A 108 -7.43 19.28 -8.54
N PHE A 109 -6.88 19.10 -9.75
CA PHE A 109 -5.70 18.26 -9.95
C PHE A 109 -4.46 18.83 -9.27
N GLY A 110 -3.70 17.95 -8.63
CA GLY A 110 -2.34 18.25 -8.20
C GLY A 110 -1.35 18.09 -9.34
N PHE A 111 -0.24 18.81 -9.26
CA PHE A 111 0.89 18.63 -10.18
C PHE A 111 2.18 18.46 -9.39
N GLY A 112 3.03 17.58 -9.89
CA GLY A 112 4.38 17.37 -9.40
C GLY A 112 5.41 17.48 -10.52
N MET A 113 6.64 17.82 -10.15
CA MET A 113 7.77 17.81 -11.08
C MET A 113 8.68 16.63 -10.76
N ARG A 114 9.06 15.87 -11.79
CA ARG A 114 10.02 14.78 -11.70
C ARG A 114 11.46 15.28 -11.82
N ASN A 115 12.36 14.56 -11.15
CA ASN A 115 13.80 14.72 -11.27
C ASN A 115 14.27 16.17 -11.11
N ALA A 116 13.77 16.94 -10.14
CA ALA A 116 14.13 18.35 -10.01
C ALA A 116 15.47 18.54 -9.28
N ASP A 117 16.08 19.69 -9.51
CA ASP A 117 17.19 20.19 -8.69
C ASP A 117 16.97 21.66 -8.31
N LEU A 118 17.67 22.11 -7.27
CA LEU A 118 17.52 23.44 -6.71
C LEU A 118 17.87 24.55 -7.72
N ALA A 119 18.85 24.34 -8.60
CA ALA A 119 19.25 25.33 -9.60
C ALA A 119 18.13 25.57 -10.62
N PHE A 120 17.51 24.48 -11.09
CA PHE A 120 16.36 24.54 -11.98
C PHE A 120 15.17 25.27 -11.34
N LEU A 121 14.83 24.94 -10.09
CA LEU A 121 13.74 25.58 -9.35
C LEU A 121 13.99 27.08 -9.15
N LYS A 122 15.24 27.48 -8.86
CA LYS A 122 15.63 28.89 -8.71
C LYS A 122 15.51 29.66 -10.03
N ALA A 123 15.92 29.06 -11.15
CA ALA A 123 15.81 29.67 -12.47
C ALA A 123 14.34 29.80 -12.93
N ASN A 124 13.48 28.87 -12.52
CA ASN A 124 12.10 28.76 -13.01
C ASN A 124 11.05 28.97 -11.92
N ARG A 125 11.22 30.00 -11.07
CA ARG A 125 10.31 30.31 -9.95
C ARG A 125 8.84 30.42 -10.34
N ALA A 126 8.56 30.89 -11.56
CA ALA A 126 7.21 31.03 -12.07
C ALA A 126 6.46 29.70 -12.21
N LEU A 127 7.15 28.56 -12.25
CA LEU A 127 6.52 27.22 -12.29
C LEU A 127 6.02 26.78 -10.91
N LEU A 128 6.60 27.30 -9.82
CA LEU A 128 6.28 26.87 -8.45
C LEU A 128 4.82 27.11 -8.08
N ARG A 129 4.16 28.09 -8.69
CA ARG A 129 2.71 28.34 -8.49
C ARG A 129 1.82 27.21 -9.00
N PHE A 130 2.33 26.38 -9.92
CA PHE A 130 1.60 25.28 -10.52
C PHE A 130 1.92 23.93 -9.92
N ILE A 131 3.00 23.82 -9.15
CA ILE A 131 3.53 22.54 -8.67
C ILE A 131 3.36 22.46 -7.15
N SER A 132 2.81 21.35 -6.66
CA SER A 132 2.67 21.08 -5.22
C SER A 132 3.71 20.07 -4.73
N TYR A 133 4.18 19.18 -5.61
CA TYR A 133 5.13 18.12 -5.27
C TYR A 133 6.39 18.20 -6.13
N VAL A 134 7.55 17.95 -5.56
CA VAL A 134 8.80 17.91 -6.33
C VAL A 134 9.57 16.66 -5.97
N GLU A 135 9.77 15.81 -6.97
CA GLU A 135 10.58 14.61 -6.84
C GLU A 135 12.06 14.93 -6.99
N VAL A 136 12.84 14.48 -6.02
CA VAL A 136 14.31 14.61 -6.00
C VAL A 136 14.94 13.25 -5.78
N ASN A 137 16.12 13.02 -6.37
CA ASN A 137 16.84 11.77 -6.16
C ASN A 137 17.42 11.70 -4.74
N SER A 138 17.55 10.48 -4.20
CA SER A 138 18.11 10.23 -2.87
C SER A 138 19.52 10.81 -2.70
N ASP A 139 20.33 10.82 -3.77
CA ASP A 139 21.73 11.29 -3.75
C ASP A 139 21.90 12.81 -3.79
N GLN A 140 20.80 13.58 -3.92
CA GLN A 140 20.89 15.04 -3.99
C GLN A 140 21.33 15.63 -2.63
N PRO A 141 22.41 16.45 -2.59
CA PRO A 141 22.90 17.03 -1.34
C PRO A 141 22.00 18.15 -0.81
N ASP A 142 21.26 18.84 -1.68
CA ASP A 142 20.51 20.06 -1.36
C ASP A 142 19.04 19.80 -0.97
N LEU A 143 18.72 18.63 -0.41
CA LEU A 143 17.34 18.24 -0.06
C LEU A 143 16.67 19.28 0.85
N GLU A 144 17.36 19.67 1.91
CA GLU A 144 16.91 20.65 2.90
C GLU A 144 16.68 22.02 2.28
N LEU A 145 17.67 22.52 1.54
CA LEU A 145 17.62 23.81 0.86
C LEU A 145 16.48 23.85 -0.16
N THR A 146 16.23 22.73 -0.85
CA THR A 146 15.13 22.59 -1.80
C THR A 146 13.77 22.68 -1.10
N ALA A 147 13.60 21.99 0.03
CA ALA A 147 12.38 22.03 0.82
C ALA A 147 12.09 23.44 1.36
N VAL A 148 13.10 24.10 1.95
CA VAL A 148 13.00 25.48 2.46
C VAL A 148 12.67 26.46 1.34
N PHE A 149 13.40 26.38 0.22
CA PHE A 149 13.18 27.25 -0.94
C PHE A 149 11.75 27.12 -1.48
N GLY A 150 11.27 25.89 -1.67
CA GLY A 150 9.93 25.62 -2.18
C GLY A 150 8.85 26.09 -1.23
N ARG A 151 8.97 25.83 0.09
CA ARG A 151 7.99 26.29 1.08
C ARG A 151 7.90 27.81 1.21
N ASN A 152 9.02 28.51 1.09
CA ASN A 152 9.04 29.97 1.04
C ASN A 152 8.32 30.52 -0.20
N ALA A 153 8.34 29.78 -1.32
CA ALA A 153 7.62 30.16 -2.52
C ALA A 153 6.13 29.77 -2.49
N ALA A 154 5.80 28.62 -1.90
CA ALA A 154 4.44 28.11 -1.75
C ALA A 154 4.32 27.24 -0.48
N PRO A 155 3.47 27.61 0.50
CA PRO A 155 3.35 26.86 1.76
C PRO A 155 2.97 25.38 1.61
N SER A 156 2.26 25.02 0.54
CA SER A 156 1.84 23.65 0.23
C SER A 156 2.90 22.84 -0.53
N PHE A 157 4.11 23.37 -0.72
CA PHE A 157 5.17 22.71 -1.44
C PHE A 157 5.75 21.55 -0.64
N ILE A 158 5.83 20.38 -1.26
CA ILE A 158 6.30 19.13 -0.66
C ILE A 158 7.41 18.56 -1.54
N VAL A 159 8.53 18.20 -0.92
CA VAL A 159 9.59 17.46 -1.60
C VAL A 159 9.36 15.97 -1.39
N VAL A 160 9.49 15.17 -2.44
CA VAL A 160 9.36 13.71 -2.39
C VAL A 160 10.67 13.08 -2.83
N VAL A 161 11.33 12.35 -1.94
CA VAL A 161 12.57 11.65 -2.28
C VAL A 161 12.23 10.39 -3.07
N ASN A 162 12.84 10.23 -4.25
CA ASN A 162 12.72 9.02 -5.04
C ASN A 162 13.61 7.92 -4.43
N GLN A 163 12.99 6.81 -4.01
CA GLN A 163 13.66 5.62 -3.46
C GLN A 163 14.76 5.93 -2.42
N PRO A 164 14.44 6.56 -1.30
CA PRO A 164 15.43 6.86 -0.27
C PRO A 164 16.06 5.56 0.28
N ASP A 165 17.39 5.57 0.41
CA ASP A 165 18.15 4.43 0.92
C ASP A 165 17.89 4.16 2.41
N SER A 166 17.51 5.20 3.16
CA SER A 166 17.16 5.12 4.57
C SER A 166 16.04 6.10 4.92
N TRP A 167 15.09 5.61 5.70
CA TRP A 167 14.01 6.39 6.29
C TRP A 167 14.50 7.54 7.17
N GLN A 168 15.66 7.38 7.83
CA GLN A 168 16.21 8.40 8.72
C GLN A 168 16.44 9.72 8.00
N LYS A 169 16.83 9.67 6.70
CA LYS A 169 17.03 10.85 5.87
C LYS A 169 15.73 11.61 5.57
N VAL A 170 14.60 10.89 5.50
CA VAL A 170 13.26 11.49 5.29
C VAL A 170 12.72 12.03 6.61
N ILE A 171 12.87 11.29 7.71
CA ILE A 171 12.41 11.68 9.04
C ILE A 171 13.16 12.91 9.56
N SER A 172 14.49 12.97 9.41
CA SER A 172 15.32 14.09 9.89
C SER A 172 14.91 15.43 9.27
N ASN A 173 14.28 15.39 8.10
CA ASN A 173 13.86 16.55 7.33
C ASN A 173 12.34 16.76 7.36
N GLY A 174 11.65 16.08 8.27
CA GLY A 174 10.22 15.96 8.20
C GLY A 174 9.45 17.25 8.44
N ASP A 175 9.92 18.08 9.37
CA ASP A 175 9.32 19.38 9.64
C ASP A 175 9.37 20.33 8.42
N MET A 176 10.18 20.01 7.42
CA MET A 176 10.33 20.78 6.17
C MET A 176 9.48 20.24 5.01
N GLY A 177 8.67 19.21 5.22
CA GLY A 177 7.73 18.72 4.18
C GLY A 177 8.39 17.81 3.18
N VAL A 178 9.26 16.92 3.69
CA VAL A 178 9.94 15.90 2.90
C VAL A 178 9.25 14.56 3.08
N TYR A 179 8.77 13.99 1.98
CA TYR A 179 8.16 12.66 1.87
C TYR A 179 9.08 11.73 1.08
N GLY A 180 8.69 10.47 0.88
CA GLY A 180 9.45 9.55 0.03
C GLY A 180 8.61 8.52 -0.71
N PHE A 181 9.09 8.10 -1.89
CA PHE A 181 8.59 6.98 -2.67
C PHE A 181 9.34 5.69 -2.26
N PHE A 182 8.65 4.74 -1.62
CA PHE A 182 9.30 3.57 -1.00
C PHE A 182 8.95 2.24 -1.69
N SER A 183 9.61 1.94 -2.81
CA SER A 183 9.39 0.70 -3.57
C SER A 183 9.86 -0.56 -2.83
N LYS A 184 10.82 -0.41 -1.89
CA LYS A 184 11.38 -1.52 -1.11
C LYS A 184 10.77 -1.67 0.29
N LEU A 185 9.58 -1.09 0.53
CA LEU A 185 8.91 -1.09 1.84
C LEU A 185 8.79 -2.51 2.42
N CYS A 186 8.37 -3.46 1.58
CA CYS A 186 8.05 -4.85 1.95
C CYS A 186 9.24 -5.83 1.88
N VAL A 187 10.39 -5.41 1.35
CA VAL A 187 11.54 -6.31 1.06
C VAL A 187 12.77 -5.98 1.90
N SER A 188 12.88 -4.73 2.36
CA SER A 188 14.00 -4.32 3.22
C SER A 188 13.86 -5.02 4.57
N SER A 189 14.64 -6.10 4.79
CA SER A 189 14.63 -6.85 6.05
C SER A 189 14.90 -5.91 7.22
N ARG A 190 14.02 -5.97 8.23
CA ARG A 190 14.00 -5.06 9.38
C ARG A 190 14.38 -5.75 10.68
N ILE A 191 14.92 -6.96 10.57
CA ILE A 191 15.36 -7.76 11.71
C ILE A 191 16.81 -7.34 11.98
N ASP A 192 17.01 -6.47 12.97
CA ASP A 192 18.34 -5.96 13.37
C ASP A 192 19.25 -7.04 14.05
N GLY A 193 19.02 -8.32 13.77
CA GLY A 193 19.73 -9.46 14.37
C GLY A 193 19.49 -9.66 15.87
N LEU A 194 18.93 -8.68 16.57
CA LEU A 194 18.47 -8.75 17.96
C LEU A 194 16.98 -9.10 17.96
N SER A 195 16.66 -10.39 18.11
CA SER A 195 15.27 -10.85 18.31
C SER A 195 14.69 -10.13 19.53
N LYS A 196 13.78 -9.18 19.30
CA LYS A 196 13.04 -8.56 20.39
C LYS A 196 12.03 -9.57 20.93
N PRO A 197 11.92 -9.75 22.26
CA PRO A 197 10.89 -10.60 22.81
C PRO A 197 9.52 -10.05 22.42
N LEU A 198 8.60 -10.95 22.08
CA LEU A 198 7.23 -10.55 21.75
C LEU A 198 6.58 -9.81 22.91
N GLY A 199 5.91 -8.70 22.58
CA GLY A 199 5.14 -7.94 23.55
C GLY A 199 4.00 -8.78 24.13
N ALA A 200 3.64 -8.52 25.38
CA ALA A 200 2.56 -9.25 26.07
C ALA A 200 1.23 -9.23 25.30
N GLN A 201 0.91 -8.12 24.62
CA GLN A 201 -0.29 -8.00 23.80
C GLN A 201 -0.22 -8.87 22.53
N SER A 202 0.92 -8.89 21.82
CA SER A 202 1.12 -9.75 20.65
C SER A 202 1.03 -11.23 21.01
N GLY A 203 1.62 -11.62 22.15
CA GLY A 203 1.52 -12.98 22.67
C GLY A 203 0.09 -13.40 23.02
N LEU A 204 -0.70 -12.51 23.64
CA LEU A 204 -2.12 -12.78 23.90
C LEU A 204 -2.92 -12.97 22.61
N ILE A 205 -2.68 -12.14 21.59
CA ILE A 205 -3.39 -12.25 20.31
C ILE A 205 -3.03 -13.54 19.59
N LEU A 206 -1.75 -13.93 19.56
CA LEU A 206 -1.30 -15.21 19.01
C LEU A 206 -1.96 -16.40 19.72
N GLN A 207 -2.03 -16.36 21.06
CA GLN A 207 -2.75 -17.37 21.84
C GLN A 207 -4.24 -17.44 21.45
N LEU A 208 -4.92 -16.30 21.34
CA LEU A 208 -6.32 -16.26 20.92
C LEU A 208 -6.51 -16.83 19.51
N MET A 209 -5.60 -16.52 18.58
CA MET A 209 -5.63 -17.03 17.21
C MET A 209 -5.47 -18.55 17.19
N GLN A 210 -4.57 -19.12 18.00
CA GLN A 210 -4.42 -20.57 18.15
C GLN A 210 -5.72 -21.21 18.67
N MET A 211 -6.31 -20.65 19.73
CA MET A 211 -7.57 -21.15 20.29
C MET A 211 -8.72 -21.12 19.28
N VAL A 212 -8.75 -20.09 18.42
CA VAL A 212 -9.73 -19.96 17.34
C VAL A 212 -9.55 -21.04 16.27
N GLN A 213 -8.31 -21.34 15.87
CA GLN A 213 -8.00 -22.41 14.91
C GLN A 213 -8.34 -23.80 15.46
N GLU A 214 -8.12 -24.03 16.75
CA GLU A 214 -8.45 -25.28 17.43
C GLU A 214 -9.96 -25.42 17.76
N ASN A 215 -10.80 -24.45 17.37
CA ASN A 215 -12.22 -24.38 17.71
C ASN A 215 -12.49 -24.51 19.22
N ALA A 216 -11.63 -23.89 20.05
CA ALA A 216 -11.71 -23.98 21.50
C ALA A 216 -13.04 -23.45 22.05
N ASP A 217 -13.50 -23.99 23.19
CA ASP A 217 -14.76 -23.56 23.84
C ASP A 217 -14.79 -22.02 24.01
N VAL A 218 -15.90 -21.41 23.57
CA VAL A 218 -16.10 -19.96 23.60
C VAL A 218 -15.89 -19.37 25.00
N ARG A 219 -16.13 -20.12 26.08
CA ARG A 219 -15.86 -19.70 27.47
C ARG A 219 -14.37 -19.52 27.74
N LEU A 220 -13.53 -20.37 27.18
CA LEU A 220 -12.08 -20.25 27.28
C LEU A 220 -11.59 -19.04 26.49
N LEU A 221 -12.10 -18.85 25.27
CA LEU A 221 -11.80 -17.66 24.46
C LEU A 221 -12.21 -16.37 25.17
N GLU A 222 -13.41 -16.34 25.76
CA GLU A 222 -13.90 -15.21 26.55
C GLU A 222 -12.97 -14.91 27.74
N ALA A 223 -12.55 -15.94 28.47
CA ALA A 223 -11.66 -15.79 29.62
C ALA A 223 -10.26 -15.27 29.22
N ALA A 224 -9.73 -15.72 28.09
CA ALA A 224 -8.47 -15.23 27.54
C ALA A 224 -8.59 -13.77 27.09
N LEU A 225 -9.64 -13.43 26.36
CA LEU A 225 -9.86 -12.09 25.82
C LEU A 225 -10.07 -11.03 26.93
N LYS A 226 -10.70 -11.42 28.05
CA LYS A 226 -10.85 -10.56 29.24
C LYS A 226 -9.54 -10.16 29.92
N ARG A 227 -8.41 -10.81 29.61
CA ARG A 227 -7.08 -10.43 30.14
C ARG A 227 -6.59 -9.09 29.58
N ASP A 228 -7.09 -8.65 28.44
CA ASP A 228 -6.81 -7.35 27.85
C ASP A 228 -8.12 -6.58 27.61
N ALA A 229 -8.38 -5.61 28.50
CA ALA A 229 -9.57 -4.77 28.43
C ALA A 229 -9.59 -3.89 27.17
N ALA A 230 -8.43 -3.47 26.66
CA ALA A 230 -8.34 -2.66 25.45
C ALA A 230 -8.66 -3.50 24.20
N LEU A 231 -8.17 -4.75 24.13
CA LEU A 231 -8.52 -5.67 23.05
C LEU A 231 -10.01 -6.04 23.08
N SER A 232 -10.57 -6.30 24.26
CA SER A 232 -12.01 -6.54 24.44
C SER A 232 -12.85 -5.35 23.97
N PHE A 233 -12.48 -4.12 24.34
CA PHE A 233 -13.17 -2.91 23.91
C PHE A 233 -13.10 -2.70 22.39
N LYS A 234 -11.93 -2.95 21.77
CA LYS A 234 -11.76 -2.89 20.31
C LYS A 234 -12.66 -3.92 19.60
N LEU A 235 -12.82 -5.12 20.15
CA LEU A 235 -13.72 -6.12 19.58
C LEU A 235 -15.18 -5.63 19.61
N PHE A 236 -15.64 -5.09 20.74
CA PHE A 236 -16.98 -4.52 20.84
C PHE A 236 -17.20 -3.38 19.84
N LYS A 237 -16.25 -2.45 19.73
CA LYS A 237 -16.33 -1.35 18.76
C LYS A 237 -16.38 -1.87 17.32
N TYR A 238 -15.60 -2.90 17.00
CA TYR A 238 -15.56 -3.50 15.67
C TYR A 238 -16.91 -4.13 15.28
N ILE A 239 -17.51 -4.93 16.16
CA ILE A 239 -18.79 -5.59 15.84
C ILE A 239 -19.95 -4.58 15.82
N ASN A 240 -19.88 -3.53 16.64
CA ASN A 240 -20.86 -2.45 16.64
C ASN A 240 -20.63 -1.41 15.52
N SER A 241 -19.61 -1.59 14.67
CA SER A 241 -19.35 -0.69 13.55
C SER A 241 -20.32 -0.92 12.40
N ALA A 242 -20.60 0.13 11.61
CA ALA A 242 -21.50 0.07 10.45
C ALA A 242 -21.09 -1.00 9.41
N GLY A 243 -19.81 -1.39 9.38
CA GLY A 243 -19.27 -2.41 8.47
C GLY A 243 -19.66 -3.84 8.81
N PHE A 244 -20.04 -4.15 10.05
CA PHE A 244 -20.45 -5.50 10.46
C PHE A 244 -21.98 -5.72 10.28
N GLY A 245 -22.75 -4.65 10.10
CA GLY A 245 -24.16 -4.71 9.68
C GLY A 245 -25.15 -5.31 10.70
N MET A 246 -24.75 -5.43 11.97
CA MET A 246 -25.60 -6.02 13.02
C MET A 246 -26.70 -5.06 13.46
N ARG A 247 -27.95 -5.55 13.49
CA ARG A 247 -29.10 -4.84 14.07
C ARG A 247 -29.32 -5.14 15.56
N VAL A 248 -28.49 -6.01 16.15
CA VAL A 248 -28.64 -6.50 17.52
C VAL A 248 -27.49 -5.99 18.37
N GLU A 249 -27.81 -5.34 19.49
CA GLU A 249 -26.84 -4.86 20.46
C GLU A 249 -26.15 -6.04 21.17
N ILE A 250 -24.82 -6.00 21.23
CA ILE A 250 -24.04 -7.08 21.82
C ILE A 250 -24.03 -6.94 23.34
N GLN A 251 -24.63 -7.91 24.01
CA GLN A 251 -24.79 -7.93 25.46
C GLN A 251 -23.58 -8.50 26.23
N SER A 252 -22.69 -9.23 25.56
CA SER A 252 -21.49 -9.81 26.20
C SER A 252 -20.41 -10.20 25.19
N LEU A 253 -19.19 -10.41 25.69
CA LEU A 253 -18.05 -10.84 24.88
C LEU A 253 -18.24 -12.24 24.29
N ARG A 254 -18.89 -13.13 25.07
CA ARG A 254 -19.33 -14.44 24.58
C ARG A 254 -20.28 -14.32 23.40
N HIS A 255 -21.29 -13.46 23.53
CA HIS A 255 -22.26 -13.21 22.45
C HIS A 255 -21.55 -12.66 21.20
N ALA A 256 -20.58 -11.74 21.38
CA ALA A 256 -19.73 -11.25 20.30
C ALA A 256 -18.99 -12.39 19.56
N VAL A 257 -18.29 -13.26 20.28
CA VAL A 257 -17.53 -14.37 19.69
C VAL A 257 -18.44 -15.37 18.98
N THR A 258 -19.57 -15.75 19.60
CA THR A 258 -20.54 -16.67 19.00
C THR A 258 -21.16 -16.11 17.72
N MET A 259 -21.49 -14.81 17.70
CA MET A 259 -22.09 -14.17 16.52
C MET A 259 -21.09 -13.97 15.39
N MET A 260 -19.84 -13.65 15.72
CA MET A 260 -18.79 -13.42 14.72
C MET A 260 -18.36 -14.73 14.03
N GLY A 261 -18.31 -15.82 14.79
CA GLY A 261 -17.74 -17.09 14.32
C GLY A 261 -16.20 -17.07 14.30
N TYR A 262 -15.60 -18.26 14.16
CA TYR A 262 -14.14 -18.42 14.27
C TYR A 262 -13.37 -17.73 13.13
N MET A 263 -13.83 -17.86 11.89
CA MET A 263 -13.08 -17.31 10.74
C MET A 263 -13.01 -15.77 10.74
N PRO A 264 -14.13 -15.03 10.91
CA PRO A 264 -14.05 -13.57 11.00
C PRO A 264 -13.31 -13.09 12.25
N LEU A 265 -13.39 -13.83 13.37
CA LEU A 265 -12.60 -13.55 14.57
C LEU A 265 -11.11 -13.73 14.33
N PHE A 266 -10.70 -14.80 13.64
CA PHE A 266 -9.32 -15.01 13.25
C PHE A 266 -8.80 -13.87 12.36
N ARG A 267 -9.61 -13.42 11.39
CA ARG A 267 -9.28 -12.27 10.52
C ARG A 267 -9.14 -10.96 11.30
N TRP A 268 -10.02 -10.72 12.27
CA TRP A 268 -9.94 -9.56 13.14
C TRP A 268 -8.69 -9.61 14.04
N LEU A 269 -8.40 -10.76 14.67
CA LEU A 269 -7.20 -10.96 15.48
C LEU A 269 -5.92 -10.79 14.67
N SER A 270 -5.89 -11.27 13.41
CA SER A 270 -4.77 -11.05 12.48
C SER A 270 -4.47 -9.56 12.28
N THR A 271 -5.53 -8.77 12.09
CA THR A 271 -5.44 -7.30 12.01
C THR A 271 -4.93 -6.69 13.31
N MET A 272 -5.44 -7.13 14.46
CA MET A 272 -4.98 -6.64 15.76
C MET A 272 -3.51 -6.97 16.02
N LEU A 273 -3.07 -8.18 15.65
CA LEU A 273 -1.67 -8.61 15.81
C LEU A 273 -0.74 -7.69 15.01
N ALA A 274 -1.08 -7.44 13.75
CA ALA A 274 -0.31 -6.56 12.89
C ALA A 274 -0.28 -5.10 13.42
N MET A 275 -1.33 -4.66 14.14
CA MET A 275 -1.37 -3.37 14.84
C MET A 275 -0.58 -3.31 16.16
N THR A 276 -0.18 -4.45 16.74
CA THR A 276 0.64 -4.46 17.98
C THR A 276 2.10 -4.07 17.76
N SER A 277 2.52 -3.94 16.50
CA SER A 277 3.89 -3.59 16.18
C SER A 277 4.28 -2.25 16.80
N THR A 278 5.28 -2.31 17.67
CA THR A 278 5.95 -1.14 18.26
C THR A 278 7.16 -0.71 17.44
N THR A 279 7.42 -1.38 16.31
CA THR A 279 8.42 -0.91 15.36
C THR A 279 7.96 0.44 14.84
N GLY A 280 8.83 1.46 14.78
CA GLY A 280 8.47 2.81 14.34
C GLY A 280 7.96 2.91 12.89
N PHE A 281 7.66 1.78 12.24
CA PHE A 281 7.26 1.59 10.85
C PHE A 281 5.91 0.88 10.68
N SER A 282 5.09 0.83 11.74
CA SER A 282 3.95 -0.09 11.82
C SER A 282 2.78 0.23 10.90
N SER A 283 2.43 1.50 10.66
CA SER A 283 1.19 1.85 9.94
C SER A 283 1.25 1.54 8.45
N ALA A 284 2.33 1.94 7.76
CA ALA A 284 2.49 1.66 6.33
C ALA A 284 2.74 0.17 6.05
N LEU A 285 3.52 -0.52 6.89
CA LEU A 285 3.76 -1.95 6.73
C LEU A 285 2.48 -2.76 7.03
N LEU A 286 1.69 -2.35 8.02
CA LEU A 286 0.36 -2.90 8.29
C LEU A 286 -0.56 -2.71 7.08
N GLN A 287 -0.56 -1.51 6.48
CA GLN A 287 -1.36 -1.25 5.30
C GLN A 287 -0.92 -2.15 4.15
N ALA A 288 0.38 -2.30 3.92
CA ALA A 288 0.91 -3.21 2.90
C ALA A 288 0.47 -4.67 3.15
N ALA A 289 0.54 -5.16 4.40
CA ALA A 289 0.07 -6.49 4.76
C ALA A 289 -1.43 -6.69 4.49
N MET A 290 -2.25 -5.69 4.83
CA MET A 290 -3.69 -5.70 4.54
C MET A 290 -3.98 -5.70 3.04
N VAL A 291 -3.23 -4.91 2.26
CA VAL A 291 -3.31 -4.90 0.80
C VAL A 291 -2.91 -6.25 0.22
N ARG A 292 -1.79 -6.85 0.64
CA ARG A 292 -1.37 -8.19 0.20
C ARG A 292 -2.44 -9.24 0.46
N GLY A 293 -3.00 -9.26 1.66
CA GLY A 293 -4.06 -10.20 2.01
C GLY A 293 -5.28 -10.04 1.11
N ARG A 294 -5.80 -8.82 0.98
CA ARG A 294 -6.97 -8.57 0.13
C ARG A 294 -6.68 -8.81 -1.35
N PHE A 295 -5.47 -8.48 -1.80
CA PHE A 295 -5.06 -8.70 -3.19
C PHE A 295 -5.00 -10.20 -3.50
N GLY A 296 -4.38 -11.01 -2.64
CA GLY A 296 -4.37 -12.47 -2.79
C GLY A 296 -5.76 -13.08 -2.80
N GLU A 297 -6.64 -12.64 -1.89
CA GLU A 297 -8.05 -13.06 -1.84
C GLU A 297 -8.77 -12.75 -3.17
N LEU A 298 -8.54 -11.57 -3.76
CA LEU A 298 -9.14 -11.17 -5.04
C LEU A 298 -8.53 -11.91 -6.24
N LEU A 299 -7.22 -12.15 -6.26
CA LEU A 299 -6.56 -12.93 -7.31
C LEU A 299 -7.05 -14.39 -7.34
N GLY A 300 -7.34 -14.96 -6.17
CA GLY A 300 -7.87 -16.30 -6.04
C GLY A 300 -9.31 -16.46 -6.55
N GLN A 301 -10.05 -15.37 -6.75
CA GLN A 301 -11.46 -15.45 -7.15
C GLN A 301 -11.60 -16.07 -8.54
N GLY A 302 -12.44 -17.11 -8.63
CA GLY A 302 -12.69 -17.86 -9.87
C GLY A 302 -11.70 -18.99 -10.16
N SER A 303 -10.54 -19.02 -9.50
CA SER A 303 -9.54 -20.09 -9.63
C SER A 303 -9.42 -20.98 -8.39
N LEU A 304 -9.71 -20.42 -7.21
CA LEU A 304 -9.70 -21.12 -5.93
C LEU A 304 -11.12 -21.31 -5.39
N THR A 305 -11.30 -22.30 -4.52
CA THR A 305 -12.53 -22.42 -3.73
C THR A 305 -12.68 -21.24 -2.78
N LYS A 306 -13.89 -20.99 -2.28
CA LYS A 306 -14.14 -19.88 -1.33
C LYS A 306 -13.22 -19.93 -0.10
N ASN A 307 -13.04 -21.11 0.49
CA ASN A 307 -12.20 -21.29 1.67
C ASN A 307 -10.70 -21.08 1.36
N GLU A 308 -10.25 -21.46 0.17
CA GLU A 308 -8.88 -21.21 -0.29
C GLU A 308 -8.63 -19.72 -0.57
N ALA A 309 -9.60 -19.01 -1.15
CA ALA A 309 -9.51 -17.56 -1.33
C ALA A 309 -9.49 -16.82 0.02
N GLU A 310 -10.24 -17.29 1.02
CA GLU A 310 -10.16 -16.79 2.39
C GLU A 310 -8.76 -17.06 3.00
N ASN A 311 -8.18 -18.24 2.75
CA ASN A 311 -6.81 -18.54 3.18
C ASN A 311 -5.75 -17.68 2.48
N MET A 312 -5.97 -17.28 1.24
CA MET A 312 -5.10 -16.35 0.52
C MET A 312 -5.00 -14.99 1.22
N PHE A 313 -6.03 -14.56 1.96
CA PHE A 313 -5.94 -13.37 2.81
C PHE A 313 -4.85 -13.52 3.87
N PHE A 314 -4.79 -14.67 4.55
CA PHE A 314 -3.78 -14.94 5.57
C PHE A 314 -2.38 -15.12 4.96
N VAL A 315 -2.27 -15.79 3.82
CA VAL A 315 -0.98 -15.91 3.09
C VAL A 315 -0.42 -14.52 2.77
N GLY A 316 -1.23 -13.64 2.16
CA GLY A 316 -0.78 -12.30 1.83
C GLY A 316 -0.42 -11.47 3.06
N MET A 317 -1.29 -11.45 4.07
CA MET A 317 -1.06 -10.66 5.29
C MET A 317 0.12 -11.16 6.12
N PHE A 318 0.24 -12.47 6.32
CA PHE A 318 1.28 -13.05 7.16
C PHE A 318 2.63 -13.08 6.48
N SER A 319 2.71 -12.90 5.16
CA SER A 319 4.00 -12.73 4.45
C SER A 319 4.84 -11.55 4.94
N LEU A 320 4.25 -10.61 5.69
CA LEU A 320 4.95 -9.46 6.29
C LEU A 320 4.95 -9.50 7.84
N LEU A 321 4.48 -10.58 8.46
CA LEU A 321 4.29 -10.63 9.90
C LEU A 321 5.61 -10.70 10.68
N ASP A 322 6.63 -11.31 10.10
CA ASP A 322 7.99 -11.31 10.61
C ASP A 322 8.57 -9.89 10.71
N GLN A 323 8.37 -9.08 9.67
CA GLN A 323 8.79 -7.68 9.63
C GLN A 323 7.96 -6.81 10.59
N LEU A 324 6.65 -7.08 10.72
CA LEU A 324 5.79 -6.37 11.66
C LEU A 324 6.16 -6.67 13.12
N LEU A 325 6.47 -7.92 13.45
CA LEU A 325 6.80 -8.34 14.81
C LEU A 325 8.29 -8.17 15.14
N GLY A 326 9.15 -8.01 14.14
CA GLY A 326 10.59 -7.89 14.32
C GLY A 326 11.26 -9.19 14.76
N ILE A 327 10.68 -10.34 14.41
CA ILE A 327 11.20 -11.69 14.70
C ILE A 327 11.17 -12.53 13.42
N PRO A 328 12.04 -13.55 13.26
CA PRO A 328 12.06 -14.40 12.08
C PRO A 328 10.70 -15.09 11.81
N MET A 329 10.31 -15.22 10.54
CA MET A 329 9.04 -15.86 10.14
C MET A 329 8.86 -17.26 10.76
N ARG A 330 9.93 -18.04 10.87
CA ARG A 330 9.90 -19.36 11.51
C ARG A 330 9.46 -19.30 12.98
N GLU A 331 9.88 -18.28 13.73
CA GLU A 331 9.47 -18.08 15.13
C GLU A 331 8.02 -17.61 15.23
N VAL A 332 7.54 -16.84 14.24
CA VAL A 332 6.13 -16.45 14.14
C VAL A 332 5.26 -17.69 13.92
N LEU A 333 5.58 -18.50 12.91
CA LEU A 333 4.81 -19.70 12.56
C LEU A 333 4.85 -20.78 13.64
N ALA A 334 5.91 -20.84 14.45
CA ALA A 334 5.99 -21.75 15.60
C ALA A 334 4.97 -21.42 16.72
N GLN A 335 4.41 -20.21 16.71
CA GLN A 335 3.47 -19.74 17.73
C GLN A 335 2.01 -19.82 17.30
N ILE A 336 1.75 -20.15 16.04
CA ILE A 336 0.40 -20.22 15.50
C ILE A 336 0.25 -21.40 14.55
N SER A 337 -0.70 -22.27 14.85
CA SER A 337 -1.08 -23.36 13.95
C SER A 337 -1.88 -22.80 12.78
N LEU A 338 -1.27 -22.81 11.58
CA LEU A 338 -1.95 -22.43 10.33
C LEU A 338 -2.31 -23.68 9.51
N PRO A 339 -3.31 -23.59 8.62
CA PRO A 339 -3.56 -24.64 7.66
C PRO A 339 -2.30 -24.96 6.85
N GLN A 340 -2.02 -26.25 6.63
CA GLN A 340 -0.81 -26.72 5.93
C GLN A 340 -0.52 -25.99 4.60
N PRO A 341 -1.51 -25.69 3.73
CA PRO A 341 -1.25 -24.96 2.49
C PRO A 341 -0.75 -23.51 2.71
N VAL A 342 -1.14 -22.87 3.82
CA VAL A 342 -0.69 -21.53 4.20
C VAL A 342 0.75 -21.58 4.69
N GLU A 343 1.07 -22.53 5.56
CA GLU A 343 2.43 -22.72 6.09
C GLU A 343 3.43 -23.05 4.96
N GLN A 344 3.04 -23.92 4.02
CA GLN A 344 3.87 -24.27 2.86
C GLN A 344 4.21 -23.05 1.99
N ALA A 345 3.26 -22.15 1.80
CA ALA A 345 3.47 -20.94 1.01
C ALA A 345 4.38 -19.94 1.74
N LEU A 346 4.19 -19.75 3.05
CA LEU A 346 4.94 -18.78 3.85
C LEU A 346 6.37 -19.23 4.16
N ASN A 347 6.58 -20.51 4.48
CA ASN A 347 7.86 -21.03 4.96
C ASN A 347 8.72 -21.62 3.83
N SER A 348 8.09 -22.36 2.91
CA SER A 348 8.80 -23.12 1.86
C SER A 348 8.60 -22.55 0.45
N GLN A 349 7.78 -21.50 0.29
CA GLN A 349 7.38 -20.96 -1.02
C GLN A 349 6.85 -22.05 -1.97
N GLN A 350 6.07 -22.98 -1.41
CA GLN A 350 5.52 -24.14 -2.12
C GLN A 350 4.00 -24.24 -1.93
N GLY A 351 3.38 -25.14 -2.71
CA GLY A 351 1.96 -25.43 -2.63
C GLY A 351 1.09 -24.51 -3.47
N VAL A 352 -0.23 -24.66 -3.33
CA VAL A 352 -1.23 -24.02 -4.20
C VAL A 352 -1.22 -22.49 -4.10
N PHE A 353 -0.83 -21.93 -2.95
CA PHE A 353 -0.81 -20.48 -2.72
C PHE A 353 0.51 -19.79 -3.11
N ALA A 354 1.60 -20.54 -3.27
CA ALA A 354 2.91 -19.96 -3.56
C ALA A 354 2.98 -19.15 -4.86
N PRO A 355 2.39 -19.59 -6.00
CA PRO A 355 2.41 -18.79 -7.22
C PRO A 355 1.65 -17.46 -7.08
N PHE A 356 0.57 -17.44 -6.28
CA PHE A 356 -0.17 -16.22 -5.99
C PHE A 356 0.65 -15.27 -5.13
N LEU A 357 1.32 -15.78 -4.08
CA LEU A 357 2.20 -14.97 -3.25
C LEU A 357 3.36 -14.38 -4.08
N ALA A 358 3.97 -15.18 -4.96
CA ALA A 358 5.02 -14.71 -5.86
C ALA A 358 4.54 -13.60 -6.80
N LEU A 359 3.32 -13.72 -7.35
CA LEU A 359 2.71 -12.65 -8.16
C LEU A 359 2.50 -11.37 -7.34
N ILE A 360 1.96 -11.49 -6.12
CA ILE A 360 1.74 -10.36 -5.21
C ILE A 360 3.05 -9.60 -4.97
N GLU A 361 4.11 -10.32 -4.60
CA GLU A 361 5.42 -9.74 -4.32
C GLU A 361 6.06 -9.11 -5.56
N ALA A 362 5.90 -9.74 -6.72
CA ALA A 362 6.40 -9.24 -8.00
C ALA A 362 5.63 -7.98 -8.49
N CYS A 363 4.38 -7.77 -8.07
CA CYS A 363 3.61 -6.55 -8.38
C CYS A 363 3.97 -5.36 -7.50
N GLU A 364 4.55 -5.60 -6.32
CA GLU A 364 5.05 -4.54 -5.43
C GLU A 364 6.47 -4.10 -5.80
N GLN A 365 7.19 -4.98 -6.48
CA GLN A 365 8.53 -4.74 -6.97
C GLN A 365 8.48 -4.42 -8.47
N TYR A 366 9.55 -3.81 -8.98
CA TYR A 366 9.78 -3.72 -10.42
C TYR A 366 10.29 -5.07 -10.98
N ASP A 367 9.79 -6.21 -10.46
CA ASP A 367 10.27 -7.55 -10.84
C ASP A 367 9.64 -7.97 -12.18
N PRO A 368 10.41 -8.10 -13.27
CA PRO A 368 9.88 -8.44 -14.59
C PRO A 368 9.14 -9.80 -14.65
N LYS A 369 9.25 -10.63 -13.60
CA LYS A 369 8.55 -11.93 -13.50
C LYS A 369 7.05 -11.83 -13.21
N ALA A 370 6.50 -10.66 -12.84
CA ALA A 370 5.07 -10.59 -12.52
C ALA A 370 4.17 -11.05 -13.68
N SER A 371 4.49 -10.67 -14.91
CA SER A 371 3.75 -11.14 -16.09
C SER A 371 3.82 -12.67 -16.24
N MET A 372 4.98 -13.26 -16.02
CA MET A 372 5.17 -14.72 -16.05
C MET A 372 4.32 -15.42 -14.98
N PHE A 373 4.27 -14.88 -13.75
CA PHE A 373 3.42 -15.45 -12.69
C PHE A 373 1.93 -15.28 -12.99
N ALA A 374 1.52 -14.14 -13.55
CA ALA A 374 0.14 -13.91 -13.98
C ALA A 374 -0.29 -14.90 -15.07
N ASP A 375 0.56 -15.13 -16.08
CA ASP A 375 0.32 -16.09 -17.15
C ASP A 375 0.20 -17.52 -16.63
N ALA A 376 1.08 -17.92 -15.69
CA ALA A 376 1.02 -19.24 -15.05
C ALA A 376 -0.29 -19.46 -14.28
N LEU A 377 -0.86 -18.39 -13.72
CA LEU A 377 -2.14 -18.38 -13.03
C LEU A 377 -3.35 -18.16 -13.96
N ARG A 378 -3.12 -17.99 -15.27
CA ARG A 378 -4.14 -17.66 -16.28
C ARG A 378 -4.89 -16.36 -15.97
N LEU A 379 -4.19 -15.40 -15.39
CA LEU A 379 -4.71 -14.08 -15.06
C LEU A 379 -4.25 -13.06 -16.08
N THR A 380 -5.19 -12.31 -16.64
CA THR A 380 -4.86 -11.18 -17.52
C THR A 380 -4.28 -10.01 -16.72
N PRO A 381 -3.40 -9.18 -17.29
CA PRO A 381 -2.89 -7.99 -16.61
C PRO A 381 -3.99 -7.04 -16.11
N SER A 382 -5.11 -6.94 -16.85
CA SER A 382 -6.28 -6.19 -16.44
C SER A 382 -6.89 -6.72 -15.13
N GLN A 383 -7.07 -8.04 -15.00
CA GLN A 383 -7.56 -8.67 -13.77
C GLN A 383 -6.61 -8.41 -12.59
N VAL A 384 -5.30 -8.55 -12.80
CA VAL A 384 -4.28 -8.27 -11.78
C VAL A 384 -4.34 -6.80 -11.34
N ASN A 385 -4.41 -5.87 -12.29
CA ASN A 385 -4.48 -4.44 -12.02
C ASN A 385 -5.74 -4.06 -11.24
N GLN A 386 -6.91 -4.54 -11.68
CA GLN A 386 -8.19 -4.30 -11.01
C GLN A 386 -8.22 -4.88 -9.59
N ALA A 387 -7.79 -6.13 -9.42
CA ALA A 387 -7.73 -6.78 -8.11
C ALA A 387 -6.84 -6.00 -7.13
N HIS A 388 -5.66 -5.58 -7.57
CA HIS A 388 -4.74 -4.86 -6.70
C HIS A 388 -5.21 -3.42 -6.43
N MET A 389 -5.82 -2.72 -7.38
CA MET A 389 -6.43 -1.39 -7.11
C MET A 389 -7.60 -1.50 -6.13
N ALA A 390 -8.42 -2.54 -6.26
CA ALA A 390 -9.50 -2.83 -5.32
C ALA A 390 -9.00 -3.19 -3.92
N ALA A 391 -7.87 -3.89 -3.81
CA ALA A 391 -7.25 -4.20 -2.53
C ALA A 391 -6.75 -2.95 -1.80
N ILE A 392 -6.13 -2.00 -2.51
CA ILE A 392 -5.66 -0.72 -1.96
C ILE A 392 -6.82 0.06 -1.36
N ALA A 393 -7.88 0.24 -2.14
CA ALA A 393 -9.02 1.02 -1.68
C ALA A 393 -9.78 0.36 -0.54
N TRP A 394 -9.87 -0.98 -0.56
CA TRP A 394 -10.41 -1.73 0.57
C TRP A 394 -9.59 -1.49 1.84
N ALA A 395 -8.26 -1.56 1.77
CA ALA A 395 -7.40 -1.36 2.93
C ALA A 395 -7.51 0.07 3.49
N GLN A 396 -7.61 1.09 2.62
CA GLN A 396 -7.77 2.49 3.05
C GLN A 396 -9.10 2.72 3.79
N ASN A 397 -10.18 2.06 3.38
CA ASN A 397 -11.49 2.18 4.05
C ASN A 397 -11.56 1.45 5.41
N HIS A 398 -10.68 0.47 5.67
CA HIS A 398 -10.68 -0.34 6.88
C HIS A 398 -9.71 0.15 7.98
N GLN A 399 -8.99 1.25 7.73
CA GLN A 399 -8.07 1.86 8.70
C GLN A 399 -8.68 3.04 9.49
N GLN A 400 -9.97 3.35 9.30
CA GLN A 400 -10.68 4.45 9.98
C GLN A 400 -11.40 4.03 11.27
#